data_AF-A0A3A9C3S9-F1
#
_entry.id   AF-A0A3A9C3S9-F1
#
_cell.length_a   1.000
_cell.length_b   1.000
_cell.length_c   1.000
_cell.angle_alpha   90.00
_cell.angle_beta   90.00
_cell.angle_gamma   90.00
#
_symmetry.space_group_name_H-M   'P 1'
#
loop_
_entity.id
_entity.type
_entity.pdbx_description
1 polymer ?
#
loop_
_entity_poly.entity_id
_entity_poly.type
_entity_poly.pdbx_seq_one_letter_code
_entity_poly.pdbx_strand_id
1 'polypeptide(L)'
;MEYKMEELLPIVGRLVEKYTGFESTSVTYEKAEQLMEAVLYCIHEAEQSGQEALMTAQRLSAGQAYETGAAMVEQKVKEAVAMYNELLAEFHSYGCRNLYDTVVKGLPGFFQWYDIKFEPQNTIVTLDYPVMRDLSGYSGIDRIYEFIRCIRMEQEFMNRYDSDYVKSVLRKSHSRYEDMMDNICEIFFAAVIVHILAGRPFTEQKFSADDGRRIEEWLSQTEIQEMEKTLKNAVSFLVQEYYNGYDGLEAYLSGAVRDTIVRLKNASDHNILMKFL
;
A
#
# COMPACT_ATOMS: atom_id res chain seq x y z
N MET A 1 23.82 -4.68 -7.61
CA MET A 1 25.24 -5.05 -7.85
C MET A 1 25.83 -5.53 -6.53
N GLU A 2 26.85 -6.41 -6.54
CA GLU A 2 27.48 -6.85 -5.29
C GLU A 2 28.79 -6.10 -5.06
N TYR A 3 28.79 -5.15 -4.11
CA TYR A 3 29.98 -4.43 -3.64
C TYR A 3 30.74 -5.24 -2.60
N LYS A 4 32.07 -5.15 -2.59
CA LYS A 4 32.88 -5.85 -1.58
C LYS A 4 32.86 -5.11 -0.24
N MET A 5 33.03 -5.84 0.86
CA MET A 5 33.14 -5.25 2.21
C MET A 5 34.23 -4.19 2.32
N GLU A 6 35.35 -4.36 1.62
CA GLU A 6 36.46 -3.39 1.56
C GLU A 6 36.02 -2.01 1.01
N GLU A 7 34.97 -1.98 0.18
CA GLU A 7 34.42 -0.75 -0.38
C GLU A 7 33.36 -0.12 0.54
N LEU A 8 32.66 -0.95 1.33
CA LEU A 8 31.58 -0.52 2.23
C LEU A 8 32.10 -0.02 3.59
N LEU A 9 33.12 -0.68 4.15
CA LEU A 9 33.69 -0.36 5.46
C LEU A 9 34.15 1.11 5.59
N PRO A 10 34.78 1.74 4.58
CA PRO A 10 35.11 3.16 4.65
C PRO A 10 33.88 4.07 4.77
N ILE A 11 32.75 3.69 4.17
CA ILE A 11 31.50 4.45 4.25
C ILE A 11 30.92 4.34 5.66
N VAL A 12 30.88 3.13 6.21
CA VAL A 12 30.43 2.88 7.59
C VAL A 12 31.33 3.61 8.59
N GLY A 13 32.65 3.61 8.40
CA GLY A 13 33.58 4.37 9.23
C GLY A 13 33.25 5.87 9.27
N ARG A 14 32.95 6.47 8.11
CA ARG A 14 32.50 7.88 8.05
C ARG A 14 31.15 8.10 8.75
N LEU A 15 30.25 7.12 8.72
CA LEU A 15 28.99 7.20 9.45
C LEU A 15 29.19 7.08 10.97
N VAL A 16 30.10 6.22 11.42
CA VAL A 16 30.49 6.10 12.83
C VAL A 16 31.05 7.42 13.34
N GLU A 17 31.99 8.03 12.63
CA GLU A 17 32.55 9.34 12.99
C GLU A 17 31.45 10.41 13.10
N LYS A 18 30.52 10.44 12.14
CA LYS A 18 29.38 11.37 12.16
C LYS A 18 28.42 11.08 13.31
N TYR A 19 28.21 9.82 13.67
CA TYR A 19 27.31 9.39 14.74
C TYR A 19 27.86 9.75 16.12
N THR A 20 29.17 9.61 16.32
CA THR A 20 29.85 9.93 17.59
C THR A 20 30.22 11.42 17.73
N GLY A 21 29.80 12.27 16.79
CA GLY A 21 30.18 13.69 16.79
C GLY A 21 31.68 13.92 16.59
N PHE A 22 32.38 12.97 15.96
CA PHE A 22 33.83 12.93 15.79
C PHE A 22 34.63 12.82 17.11
N GLU A 23 33.97 12.50 18.22
CA GLU A 23 34.63 12.37 19.54
C GLU A 23 35.20 10.96 19.77
N SER A 24 34.76 9.97 19.00
CA SER A 24 35.18 8.57 19.12
C SER A 24 35.11 7.84 17.79
N THR A 25 35.99 6.86 17.58
CA THR A 25 35.96 5.94 16.44
C THR A 25 35.38 4.57 16.81
N SER A 26 34.84 4.42 18.03
CA SER A 26 34.33 3.16 18.55
C SER A 26 32.84 3.24 18.84
N VAL A 27 32.11 2.23 18.34
CA VAL A 27 30.69 1.98 18.60
C VAL A 27 30.50 0.51 18.94
N THR A 28 29.32 0.13 19.44
CA THR A 28 29.01 -1.29 19.66
C THR A 28 28.87 -2.03 18.33
N TYR A 29 28.96 -3.37 18.36
CA TYR A 29 28.80 -4.20 17.17
C TYR A 29 27.42 -3.99 16.52
N GLU A 30 26.37 -3.93 17.34
CA GLU A 30 24.99 -3.73 16.89
C GLU A 30 24.83 -2.38 16.17
N LYS A 31 25.49 -1.32 16.68
CA LYS A 31 25.46 -0.01 16.02
C LYS A 31 26.24 -0.02 14.70
N ALA A 32 27.36 -0.72 14.62
CA ALA A 32 28.11 -0.87 13.36
C ALA A 32 27.30 -1.65 12.31
N GLU A 33 26.59 -2.70 12.73
CA GLU A 33 25.69 -3.49 11.87
C GLU A 33 24.51 -2.64 11.36
N GLN A 34 23.84 -1.90 12.24
CA GLN A 34 22.78 -0.95 11.85
C GLN A 34 23.26 0.08 10.82
N LEU A 35 24.48 0.64 11.00
CA LEU A 35 25.05 1.59 10.05
C LEU A 35 25.43 0.93 8.72
N MET A 36 25.83 -0.35 8.74
CA MET A 36 26.03 -1.12 7.52
C MET A 36 24.72 -1.31 6.75
N GLU A 37 23.64 -1.69 7.45
CA GLU A 37 22.31 -1.77 6.85
C GLU A 37 21.85 -0.44 6.24
N ALA A 38 22.12 0.68 6.92
CA ALA A 38 21.84 2.02 6.38
C ALA A 38 22.57 2.28 5.06
N VAL A 39 23.84 1.87 4.96
CA VAL A 39 24.63 1.99 3.72
C VAL A 39 24.03 1.13 2.61
N LEU A 40 23.69 -0.12 2.91
CA LEU A 40 23.11 -1.05 1.95
C LEU A 40 21.74 -0.59 1.45
N TYR A 41 20.90 -0.06 2.35
CA TYR A 41 19.60 0.51 2.01
C TYR A 41 19.74 1.66 1.00
N CYS A 42 20.61 2.65 1.28
CA CYS A 42 20.86 3.74 0.33
C CYS A 42 21.43 3.23 -1.00
N ILE A 43 22.39 2.30 -1.00
CA ILE A 43 22.92 1.74 -2.26
C ILE A 43 21.79 1.08 -3.06
N HIS A 44 20.91 0.32 -2.41
CA HIS A 44 19.78 -0.32 -3.06
C HIS A 44 18.81 0.68 -3.71
N GLU A 45 18.55 1.80 -3.03
CA GLU A 45 17.74 2.89 -3.55
C GLU A 45 18.31 3.49 -4.84
N ALA A 46 19.63 3.65 -4.92
CA ALA A 46 20.28 4.09 -6.15
C ALA A 46 20.10 3.07 -7.29
N GLU A 47 20.17 1.77 -6.99
CA GLU A 47 20.04 0.69 -7.97
C GLU A 47 18.62 0.57 -8.54
N GLN A 48 17.57 0.73 -7.71
CA GLN A 48 16.17 0.59 -8.16
C GLN A 48 15.71 1.74 -9.08
N SER A 49 16.35 2.90 -9.00
CA SER A 49 15.91 4.14 -9.66
C SER A 49 16.02 4.15 -11.19
N GLY A 50 16.51 3.09 -11.83
CA GLY A 50 16.59 3.05 -13.29
C GLY A 50 17.63 4.00 -13.88
N GLN A 51 18.61 4.48 -13.10
CA GLN A 51 19.88 4.94 -13.67
C GLN A 51 20.66 3.80 -14.36
N GLU A 52 20.07 2.63 -14.64
CA GLU A 52 20.66 1.55 -15.41
C GLU A 52 21.33 2.03 -16.72
N ALA A 53 20.78 3.05 -17.40
CA ALA A 53 21.37 3.62 -18.62
C ALA A 53 22.65 4.47 -18.40
N LEU A 54 22.85 5.03 -17.20
CA LEU A 54 24.08 5.71 -16.77
C LEU A 54 25.04 4.75 -16.05
N MET A 55 24.49 3.77 -15.33
CA MET A 55 25.20 2.74 -14.57
C MET A 55 25.82 1.64 -15.46
N THR A 56 25.35 1.48 -16.70
CA THR A 56 25.96 0.56 -17.68
C THR A 56 27.23 1.11 -18.33
N ALA A 57 27.45 2.43 -18.31
CA ALA A 57 28.63 3.04 -18.94
C ALA A 57 29.89 3.01 -18.05
N GLN A 58 29.72 3.12 -16.73
CA GLN A 58 30.79 2.97 -15.71
C GLN A 58 30.16 2.53 -14.39
N ARG A 59 30.68 1.44 -13.79
CA ARG A 59 30.28 0.97 -12.47
C ARG A 59 30.56 2.06 -11.43
N LEU A 60 29.53 2.62 -10.81
CA LEU A 60 29.67 3.57 -9.70
C LEU A 60 30.44 2.90 -8.55
N SER A 61 31.36 3.64 -7.92
CA SER A 61 31.97 3.19 -6.66
C SER A 61 30.92 3.08 -5.57
N ALA A 62 31.14 2.22 -4.56
CA ALA A 62 30.22 2.06 -3.44
C ALA A 62 29.90 3.40 -2.74
N GLY A 63 30.90 4.28 -2.63
CA GLY A 63 30.72 5.62 -2.05
C GLY A 63 29.76 6.50 -2.86
N GLN A 64 29.90 6.50 -4.20
CA GLN A 64 29.01 7.27 -5.08
C GLN A 64 27.60 6.69 -5.11
N ALA A 65 27.47 5.36 -5.12
CA ALA A 65 26.18 4.68 -5.03
C ALA A 65 25.47 5.02 -3.72
N TYR A 66 26.20 4.99 -2.60
CA TYR A 66 25.68 5.39 -1.30
C TYR A 66 25.24 6.87 -1.27
N GLU A 67 26.06 7.80 -1.75
CA GLU A 67 25.75 9.23 -1.75
C GLU A 67 24.52 9.55 -2.63
N THR A 68 24.45 8.91 -3.81
CA THR A 68 23.29 9.01 -4.71
C THR A 68 22.04 8.48 -4.01
N GLY A 69 22.14 7.29 -3.43
CA GLY A 69 21.09 6.65 -2.67
C GLY A 69 20.57 7.48 -1.50
N ALA A 70 21.47 8.02 -0.69
CA ALA A 70 21.11 8.85 0.45
C ALA A 70 20.33 10.11 0.02
N ALA A 71 20.74 10.74 -1.09
CA ALA A 71 20.00 11.86 -1.66
C ALA A 71 18.61 11.44 -2.17
N MET A 72 18.49 10.24 -2.73
CA MET A 72 17.21 9.68 -3.18
C MET A 72 16.27 9.37 -2.01
N VAL A 73 16.76 8.79 -0.91
CA VAL A 73 15.97 8.60 0.31
C VAL A 73 15.46 9.94 0.82
N GLU A 74 16.31 10.96 0.91
CA GLU A 74 15.91 12.29 1.36
C GLU A 74 14.82 12.89 0.45
N GLN A 75 14.96 12.73 -0.87
CA GLN A 75 13.98 13.20 -1.84
C GLN A 75 12.65 12.44 -1.71
N LYS A 76 12.69 11.11 -1.56
CA LYS A 76 11.52 10.27 -1.37
C LYS A 76 10.76 10.61 -0.08
N VAL A 77 11.47 10.98 1.00
CA VAL A 77 10.84 11.49 2.22
C VAL A 77 10.07 12.78 1.95
N LYS A 78 10.66 13.73 1.20
CA LYS A 78 9.98 14.99 0.84
C LYS A 78 8.73 14.72 0.00
N GLU A 79 8.82 13.80 -0.97
CA GLU A 79 7.70 13.39 -1.80
C GLU A 79 6.61 12.67 -0.99
N ALA A 80 6.98 11.79 -0.07
CA ALA A 80 6.04 11.13 0.84
C ALA A 80 5.30 12.13 1.72
N VAL A 81 5.99 13.13 2.27
CA VAL A 81 5.37 14.19 3.08
C VAL A 81 4.42 15.04 2.24
N ALA A 82 4.81 15.42 1.03
CA ALA A 82 3.94 16.17 0.12
C ALA A 82 2.68 15.34 -0.22
N MET A 83 2.86 14.08 -0.60
CA MET A 83 1.78 13.14 -0.90
C MET A 83 0.84 12.93 0.30
N TYR A 84 1.39 12.82 1.51
CA TYR A 84 0.63 12.68 2.74
C TYR A 84 -0.22 13.93 3.04
N ASN A 85 0.35 15.13 2.85
CA ASN A 85 -0.38 16.37 3.05
C ASN A 85 -1.53 16.54 2.06
N GLU A 86 -1.32 16.14 0.79
CA GLU A 86 -2.39 16.10 -0.22
C GLU A 86 -3.49 15.11 0.18
N LEU A 87 -3.11 13.91 0.61
CA LEU A 87 -4.05 12.88 1.09
C LEU A 87 -4.93 13.40 2.24
N LEU A 88 -4.33 14.09 3.21
CA LEU A 88 -5.06 14.60 4.39
C LEU A 88 -6.17 15.60 4.04
N ALA A 89 -6.07 16.32 2.93
CA ALA A 89 -7.05 17.34 2.56
C ALA A 89 -8.44 16.75 2.26
N GLU A 90 -8.48 15.54 1.71
CA GLU A 90 -9.72 14.85 1.30
C GLU A 90 -9.92 13.50 2.02
N PHE A 91 -9.18 13.29 3.12
CA PHE A 91 -9.18 12.04 3.85
C PHE A 91 -10.49 11.79 4.60
N HIS A 92 -11.05 10.60 4.38
CA HIS A 92 -12.19 10.07 5.09
C HIS A 92 -11.83 8.71 5.72
N SER A 93 -12.03 8.61 7.04
CA SER A 93 -11.87 7.35 7.76
C SER A 93 -13.08 6.42 7.66
N TYR A 94 -14.21 6.93 7.17
CA TYR A 94 -15.49 6.20 7.09
C TYR A 94 -15.91 5.56 8.42
N GLY A 95 -15.47 6.12 9.56
CA GLY A 95 -15.73 5.56 10.89
C GLY A 95 -14.79 4.41 11.31
N CYS A 96 -13.91 3.93 10.42
CA CYS A 96 -12.88 2.95 10.78
C CYS A 96 -11.82 3.59 11.68
N ARG A 97 -11.72 3.12 12.92
CA ARG A 97 -10.75 3.64 13.90
C ARG A 97 -9.32 3.31 13.51
N ASN A 98 -9.08 2.09 13.03
CA ASN A 98 -7.74 1.64 12.66
C ASN A 98 -7.15 2.49 11.51
N LEU A 99 -7.95 2.75 10.47
CA LEU A 99 -7.55 3.64 9.37
C LEU A 99 -7.24 5.06 9.87
N TYR A 100 -8.10 5.62 10.73
CA TYR A 100 -7.89 6.95 11.31
C TYR A 100 -6.61 6.99 12.17
N ASP A 101 -6.44 6.03 13.07
CA ASP A 101 -5.30 6.00 13.98
C ASP A 101 -3.98 5.81 13.21
N THR A 102 -3.95 4.91 12.22
CA THR A 102 -2.76 4.69 11.38
C THR A 102 -2.39 5.94 10.59
N VAL A 103 -3.35 6.54 9.87
CA VAL A 103 -3.08 7.66 8.96
C VAL A 103 -2.88 8.96 9.72
N VAL A 104 -3.76 9.29 10.66
CA VAL A 104 -3.80 10.62 11.31
C VAL A 104 -2.92 10.69 12.55
N LYS A 105 -2.66 9.57 13.24
CA LYS A 105 -1.81 9.54 14.44
C LYS A 105 -0.46 8.86 14.19
N GLY A 106 -0.44 7.74 13.47
CA GLY A 106 0.76 6.95 13.21
C GLY A 106 1.74 7.64 12.27
N LEU A 107 1.31 8.00 11.06
CA LEU A 107 2.19 8.58 10.03
C LEU A 107 2.89 9.88 10.46
N PRO A 108 2.25 10.83 11.18
CA PRO A 108 2.97 12.00 11.70
C PRO A 108 4.13 11.62 12.63
N GLY A 109 3.95 10.60 13.46
CA GLY A 109 4.99 10.06 14.32
C GLY A 109 6.18 9.53 13.51
N PHE A 110 5.91 8.83 12.40
CA PHE A 110 6.97 8.40 11.48
C PHE A 110 7.78 9.59 10.98
N PHE A 111 7.13 10.58 10.34
CA PHE A 111 7.85 11.72 9.77
C PHE A 111 8.59 12.58 10.80
N GLN A 112 8.14 12.58 12.06
CA GLN A 112 8.80 13.30 13.14
C GLN A 112 10.10 12.62 13.61
N TRP A 113 10.12 11.29 13.67
CA TRP A 113 11.19 10.53 14.33
C TRP A 113 12.06 9.71 13.36
N TYR A 114 11.74 9.69 12.07
CA TYR A 114 12.47 8.92 11.08
C TYR A 114 13.89 9.47 10.85
N ASP A 115 14.90 8.64 11.13
CA ASP A 115 16.32 8.98 10.95
C ASP A 115 16.80 8.59 9.55
N ILE A 116 16.67 9.53 8.63
CA ILE A 116 17.08 9.41 7.22
C ILE A 116 18.58 9.09 7.09
N LYS A 117 19.41 9.45 8.07
CA LYS A 117 20.87 9.45 7.94
C LYS A 117 21.52 8.21 8.52
N PHE A 118 21.08 7.78 9.70
CA PHE A 118 21.72 6.70 10.44
C PHE A 118 20.84 5.44 10.55
N GLU A 119 19.57 5.54 10.20
CA GLU A 119 18.64 4.41 10.24
C GLU A 119 17.54 4.46 9.15
N PRO A 120 17.88 4.76 7.88
CA PRO A 120 16.89 4.92 6.82
C PRO A 120 16.09 3.63 6.53
N GLN A 121 16.61 2.46 6.86
CA GLN A 121 15.90 1.18 6.69
C GLN A 121 14.76 0.97 7.70
N ASN A 122 14.72 1.73 8.80
CA ASN A 122 13.77 1.47 9.88
C ASN A 122 12.43 2.19 9.65
N THR A 123 11.34 1.42 9.57
CA THR A 123 9.99 1.94 9.40
C THR A 123 9.40 2.56 10.68
N ILE A 124 9.94 2.32 11.88
CA ILE A 124 9.60 2.90 13.21
C ILE A 124 8.12 2.93 13.66
N VAL A 125 7.14 2.68 12.79
CA VAL A 125 5.70 2.73 13.04
C VAL A 125 5.04 1.41 12.65
N THR A 126 4.05 1.00 13.43
CA THR A 126 3.18 -0.12 13.09
C THR A 126 2.05 0.40 12.19
N LEU A 127 2.04 -0.05 10.93
CA LEU A 127 0.96 0.23 9.99
C LEU A 127 -0.21 -0.71 10.32
N ASP A 128 -0.97 -0.37 11.36
CA ASP A 128 -1.99 -1.26 11.93
C ASP A 128 -3.18 -1.48 10.98
N TYR A 129 -3.45 -0.52 10.09
CA TYR A 129 -4.41 -0.67 8.99
C TYR A 129 -3.78 -1.46 7.82
N PRO A 130 -4.34 -2.60 7.42
CA PRO A 130 -3.81 -3.36 6.29
C PRO A 130 -4.22 -2.73 4.95
N VAL A 131 -3.36 -2.87 3.95
CA VAL A 131 -3.65 -2.51 2.55
C VAL A 131 -3.73 -3.78 1.70
N MET A 132 -4.39 -3.72 0.54
CA MET A 132 -4.56 -4.89 -0.35
C MET A 132 -3.26 -5.30 -1.07
N ARG A 133 -2.27 -4.39 -1.11
CA ARG A 133 -0.94 -4.66 -1.69
C ARG A 133 -0.03 -5.27 -0.64
N ASP A 134 0.75 -6.28 -1.03
CA ASP A 134 1.81 -6.82 -0.18
C ASP A 134 2.95 -5.79 -0.04
N LEU A 135 3.17 -5.31 1.19
CA LEU A 135 4.23 -4.37 1.53
C LEU A 135 5.42 -5.03 2.23
N SER A 136 5.45 -6.36 2.34
CA SER A 136 6.48 -7.10 3.09
C SER A 136 7.89 -6.94 2.51
N GLY A 137 8.00 -6.68 1.21
CA GLY A 137 9.27 -6.41 0.53
C GLY A 137 9.83 -5.00 0.71
N TYR A 138 9.11 -4.09 1.38
CA TYR A 138 9.53 -2.71 1.58
C TYR A 138 9.93 -2.45 3.03
N SER A 139 10.84 -1.49 3.22
CA SER A 139 11.29 -1.03 4.54
C SER A 139 11.49 0.49 4.53
N GLY A 140 11.81 1.07 5.68
CA GLY A 140 12.11 2.50 5.77
C GLY A 140 11.02 3.40 5.19
N ILE A 141 11.45 4.40 4.42
CA ILE A 141 10.57 5.33 3.71
C ILE A 141 9.80 4.65 2.57
N ASP A 142 10.34 3.61 1.92
CA ASP A 142 9.66 2.95 0.81
C ASP A 142 8.35 2.32 1.22
N ARG A 143 8.36 1.68 2.40
CA ARG A 143 7.16 1.07 2.96
C ARG A 143 6.09 2.13 3.27
N ILE A 144 6.50 3.29 3.79
CA ILE A 144 5.59 4.39 4.09
C ILE A 144 5.06 5.04 2.81
N TYR A 145 5.93 5.25 1.82
CA TYR A 145 5.58 5.80 0.53
C TYR A 145 4.54 4.91 -0.19
N GLU A 146 4.80 3.61 -0.29
CA GLU A 146 3.87 2.65 -0.89
C GLU A 146 2.57 2.51 -0.09
N PHE A 147 2.63 2.58 1.24
CA PHE A 147 1.44 2.61 2.08
C PHE A 147 0.56 3.83 1.76
N ILE A 148 1.14 5.04 1.73
CA ILE A 148 0.39 6.27 1.41
C ILE A 148 -0.20 6.19 0.00
N ARG A 149 0.53 5.64 -0.98
CA ARG A 149 -0.01 5.39 -2.32
C ARG A 149 -1.23 4.47 -2.28
N CYS A 150 -1.19 3.38 -1.51
CA CYS A 150 -2.33 2.49 -1.34
C CYS A 150 -3.52 3.24 -0.75
N ILE A 151 -3.33 4.00 0.34
CA ILE A 151 -4.41 4.79 0.95
C ILE A 151 -4.98 5.81 -0.04
N ARG A 152 -4.15 6.49 -0.85
CA ARG A 152 -4.65 7.40 -1.89
C ARG A 152 -5.55 6.71 -2.90
N MET A 153 -5.17 5.52 -3.36
CA MET A 153 -6.02 4.74 -4.29
C MET A 153 -7.33 4.29 -3.63
N GLU A 154 -7.29 3.91 -2.35
CA GLU A 154 -8.50 3.59 -1.58
C GLU A 154 -9.43 4.80 -1.40
N GLN A 155 -8.87 5.96 -1.07
CA GLN A 155 -9.62 7.20 -0.94
C GLN A 155 -10.19 7.63 -2.27
N GLU A 156 -9.41 7.61 -3.36
CA GLU A 156 -9.90 7.92 -4.71
C GLU A 156 -11.09 7.02 -5.07
N PHE A 157 -10.98 5.72 -4.84
CA PHE A 157 -12.04 4.76 -5.10
C PHE A 157 -13.32 5.06 -4.30
N MET A 158 -13.21 5.23 -2.98
CA MET A 158 -14.35 5.37 -2.09
C MET A 158 -14.96 6.79 -2.07
N ASN A 159 -14.15 7.84 -2.22
CA ASN A 159 -14.59 9.25 -2.16
C ASN A 159 -15.56 9.62 -3.29
N ARG A 160 -15.62 8.82 -4.35
CA ARG A 160 -16.62 8.99 -5.41
C ARG A 160 -18.05 8.67 -4.96
N TYR A 161 -18.19 7.98 -3.84
CA TYR A 161 -19.47 7.62 -3.25
C TYR A 161 -19.77 8.49 -2.03
N ASP A 162 -21.06 8.67 -1.74
CA ASP A 162 -21.49 9.36 -0.53
C ASP A 162 -20.95 8.65 0.72
N SER A 163 -20.39 9.41 1.66
CA SER A 163 -19.73 8.86 2.84
C SER A 163 -20.69 8.04 3.72
N ASP A 164 -21.95 8.45 3.85
CA ASP A 164 -22.93 7.72 4.65
C ASP A 164 -23.38 6.45 3.93
N TYR A 165 -23.39 6.46 2.60
CA TYR A 165 -23.58 5.25 1.83
C TYR A 165 -22.45 4.24 2.02
N VAL A 166 -21.17 4.64 1.93
CA VAL A 166 -20.03 3.76 2.19
C VAL A 166 -20.14 3.14 3.59
N LYS A 167 -20.40 3.96 4.62
CA LYS A 167 -20.62 3.48 5.99
C LYS A 167 -21.78 2.48 6.09
N SER A 168 -22.87 2.69 5.34
CA SER A 168 -24.02 1.79 5.35
C SER A 168 -23.68 0.39 4.81
N VAL A 169 -22.87 0.33 3.73
CA VAL A 169 -22.37 -0.94 3.16
C VAL A 169 -21.45 -1.64 4.16
N LEU A 170 -20.52 -0.91 4.77
CA LEU A 170 -19.60 -1.45 5.77
C LEU A 170 -20.36 -2.00 7.01
N ARG A 171 -21.37 -1.28 7.53
CA ARG A 171 -22.21 -1.74 8.64
C ARG A 171 -23.03 -2.98 8.31
N LYS A 172 -23.52 -3.08 7.07
CA LYS A 172 -24.28 -4.23 6.60
C LYS A 172 -23.41 -5.48 6.54
N SER A 173 -22.16 -5.33 6.11
CA SER A 173 -21.16 -6.39 6.13
C SER A 173 -20.84 -6.81 7.57
N HIS A 174 -20.54 -5.84 8.44
CA HIS A 174 -20.26 -6.09 9.86
C HIS A 174 -20.75 -4.95 10.77
N SER A 175 -21.61 -5.29 11.74
CA SER A 175 -22.27 -4.30 12.62
C SER A 175 -21.32 -3.44 13.47
N ARG A 176 -20.07 -3.88 13.68
CA ARG A 176 -19.00 -3.16 14.40
C ARG A 176 -17.76 -2.99 13.53
N TYR A 177 -17.94 -2.69 12.25
CA TYR A 177 -16.82 -2.52 11.32
C TYR A 177 -15.87 -1.39 11.74
N GLU A 178 -16.34 -0.43 12.55
CA GLU A 178 -15.54 0.67 13.07
C GLU A 178 -14.31 0.19 13.88
N ASP A 179 -14.37 -1.05 14.40
CA ASP A 179 -13.33 -1.73 15.20
C ASP A 179 -12.57 -2.82 14.46
N MET A 180 -12.87 -3.04 13.19
CA MET A 180 -12.24 -4.10 12.44
C MET A 180 -10.79 -3.75 12.11
N MET A 181 -9.96 -4.80 12.09
CA MET A 181 -8.58 -4.72 11.63
C MET A 181 -8.45 -5.02 10.13
N ASP A 182 -9.55 -5.24 9.42
CA ASP A 182 -9.55 -5.52 7.99
C ASP A 182 -9.54 -4.24 7.15
N ASN A 183 -9.14 -4.38 5.89
CA ASN A 183 -9.16 -3.30 4.92
C ASN A 183 -10.61 -2.97 4.53
N ILE A 184 -11.06 -1.74 4.81
CA ILE A 184 -12.43 -1.34 4.51
C ILE A 184 -12.67 -1.14 3.01
N CYS A 185 -11.65 -0.77 2.24
CA CYS A 185 -11.74 -0.65 0.79
C CYS A 185 -12.01 -2.01 0.14
N GLU A 186 -11.39 -3.08 0.64
CA GLU A 186 -11.61 -4.44 0.15
C GLU A 186 -13.05 -4.91 0.39
N ILE A 187 -13.60 -4.63 1.59
CA ILE A 187 -14.99 -4.95 1.92
C ILE A 187 -15.94 -4.20 1.00
N PHE A 188 -15.70 -2.90 0.81
CA PHE A 188 -16.52 -2.07 -0.06
C PHE A 188 -16.40 -2.49 -1.53
N PHE A 189 -15.19 -2.82 -1.99
CA PHE A 189 -14.92 -3.32 -3.34
C PHE A 189 -15.67 -4.61 -3.64
N ALA A 190 -15.76 -5.54 -2.67
CA ALA A 190 -16.56 -6.75 -2.84
C ALA A 190 -18.05 -6.44 -3.11
N ALA A 191 -18.62 -5.45 -2.43
CA ALA A 191 -19.98 -5.00 -2.71
C ALA A 191 -20.10 -4.37 -4.12
N VAL A 192 -19.11 -3.58 -4.55
CA VAL A 192 -19.00 -3.05 -5.93
C VAL A 192 -19.03 -4.18 -6.97
N ILE A 193 -18.26 -5.24 -6.76
CA ILE A 193 -18.27 -6.41 -7.65
C ILE A 193 -19.66 -7.06 -7.71
N VAL A 194 -20.35 -7.20 -6.58
CA VAL A 194 -21.69 -7.79 -6.53
C VAL A 194 -22.71 -6.98 -7.34
N HIS A 195 -22.68 -5.66 -7.26
CA HIS A 195 -23.52 -4.79 -8.10
C HIS A 195 -23.20 -4.94 -9.59
N ILE A 196 -21.91 -5.04 -9.95
CA ILE A 196 -21.46 -5.27 -11.34
C ILE A 196 -22.03 -6.60 -11.85
N LEU A 197 -21.92 -7.68 -11.08
CA LEU A 197 -22.45 -9.00 -11.43
C LEU A 197 -23.99 -9.01 -11.51
N ALA A 198 -24.66 -8.23 -10.65
CA ALA A 198 -26.09 -8.01 -10.72
C ALA A 198 -26.51 -7.13 -11.92
N GLY A 199 -25.59 -6.46 -12.59
CA GLY A 199 -25.91 -5.49 -13.65
C GLY A 199 -26.79 -4.36 -13.13
N ARG A 200 -26.67 -4.04 -11.84
CA ARG A 200 -27.47 -3.02 -11.15
C ARG A 200 -26.63 -1.78 -10.94
N PRO A 201 -27.21 -0.57 -11.09
CA PRO A 201 -26.54 0.65 -10.67
C PRO A 201 -26.13 0.55 -9.20
N PHE A 202 -25.00 1.15 -8.85
CA PHE A 202 -24.50 1.14 -7.48
C PHE A 202 -25.39 1.93 -6.50
N THR A 203 -26.30 2.76 -7.03
CA THR A 203 -27.31 3.50 -6.26
C THR A 203 -28.52 2.65 -5.88
N GLU A 204 -28.72 1.49 -6.50
CA GLU A 204 -29.88 0.62 -6.27
C GLU A 204 -29.57 -0.40 -5.16
N GLN A 205 -29.91 -0.06 -3.92
CA GLN A 205 -29.63 -0.88 -2.73
C GLN A 205 -30.53 -2.11 -2.57
N LYS A 206 -31.48 -2.33 -3.50
CA LYS A 206 -32.46 -3.41 -3.42
C LYS A 206 -32.15 -4.44 -4.48
N PHE A 207 -31.43 -5.47 -4.06
CA PHE A 207 -31.31 -6.68 -4.85
C PHE A 207 -32.58 -7.51 -4.72
N SER A 208 -33.05 -8.04 -5.85
CA SER A 208 -34.08 -9.06 -5.87
C SER A 208 -33.49 -10.43 -5.52
N ALA A 209 -34.34 -11.35 -5.08
CA ALA A 209 -33.94 -12.76 -4.89
C ALA A 209 -33.43 -13.40 -6.20
N ASP A 210 -33.81 -12.86 -7.35
CA ASP A 210 -33.36 -13.33 -8.67
C ASP A 210 -31.94 -12.86 -8.97
N ASP A 211 -31.56 -11.66 -8.52
CA ASP A 211 -30.19 -11.14 -8.68
C ASP A 211 -29.20 -12.01 -7.88
N GLY A 212 -29.56 -12.37 -6.64
CA GLY A 212 -28.76 -13.26 -5.80
C GLY A 212 -28.57 -14.65 -6.45
N ARG A 213 -29.66 -15.28 -6.88
CA ARG A 213 -29.60 -16.59 -7.55
C ARG A 213 -28.73 -16.59 -8.81
N ARG A 214 -28.82 -15.54 -9.64
CA ARG A 214 -28.00 -15.43 -10.85
C ARG A 214 -26.51 -15.33 -10.51
N ILE A 215 -26.15 -14.61 -9.46
CA ILE A 215 -24.76 -14.50 -9.01
C ILE A 215 -24.26 -15.84 -8.45
N GLU A 216 -25.07 -16.52 -7.64
CA GLU A 216 -24.72 -17.86 -7.10
C GLU A 216 -24.54 -18.91 -8.22
N GLU A 217 -25.44 -18.92 -9.22
CA GLU A 217 -25.33 -19.77 -10.40
C GLU A 217 -24.03 -19.49 -11.17
N TRP A 218 -23.71 -18.22 -11.41
CA TRP A 218 -22.46 -17.84 -12.06
C TRP A 218 -21.22 -18.23 -11.23
N LEU A 219 -21.25 -18.04 -9.91
CA LEU A 219 -20.17 -18.41 -8.99
C LEU A 219 -19.92 -19.94 -8.92
N SER A 220 -20.97 -20.74 -9.09
CA SER A 220 -20.87 -22.20 -9.07
C SER A 220 -20.42 -22.80 -10.41
N GLN A 221 -20.81 -22.20 -11.52
CA GLN A 221 -20.58 -22.76 -12.87
C GLN A 221 -19.29 -22.27 -13.54
N THR A 222 -18.71 -21.16 -13.08
CA THR A 222 -17.53 -20.57 -13.71
C THR A 222 -16.23 -20.94 -12.96
N GLU A 223 -15.16 -21.17 -13.71
CA GLU A 223 -13.83 -21.42 -13.15
C GLU A 223 -13.20 -20.13 -12.61
N ILE A 224 -12.38 -20.23 -11.56
CA ILE A 224 -11.76 -19.06 -10.91
C ILE A 224 -10.96 -18.21 -11.90
N GLN A 225 -10.24 -18.84 -12.85
CA GLN A 225 -9.45 -18.11 -13.84
C GLN A 225 -10.32 -17.27 -14.80
N GLU A 226 -11.48 -17.80 -15.18
CA GLU A 226 -12.42 -17.10 -16.04
C GLU A 226 -13.14 -15.98 -15.29
N MET A 227 -13.47 -16.18 -14.01
CA MET A 227 -13.98 -15.14 -13.12
C MET A 227 -12.97 -14.00 -12.97
N GLU A 228 -11.71 -14.34 -12.66
CA GLU A 228 -10.64 -13.35 -12.50
C GLU A 228 -10.51 -12.48 -13.76
N LYS A 229 -10.49 -13.11 -14.94
CA LYS A 229 -10.43 -12.39 -16.22
C LYS A 229 -11.64 -11.48 -16.41
N THR A 230 -12.84 -11.98 -16.16
CA THR A 230 -14.09 -11.23 -16.34
C THR A 230 -14.14 -10.02 -15.40
N LEU A 231 -13.82 -10.22 -14.12
CA LEU A 231 -13.84 -9.16 -13.12
C LEU A 231 -12.70 -8.15 -13.32
N LYS A 232 -11.48 -8.57 -13.69
CA LYS A 232 -10.39 -7.64 -14.03
C LYS A 232 -10.76 -6.75 -15.22
N ASN A 233 -11.42 -7.30 -16.24
CA ASN A 233 -11.94 -6.49 -17.35
C ASN A 233 -13.01 -5.49 -16.89
N ALA A 234 -13.91 -5.90 -15.98
CA ALA A 234 -14.93 -5.01 -15.42
C ALA A 234 -14.30 -3.90 -14.55
N VAL A 235 -13.27 -4.21 -13.78
CA VAL A 235 -12.47 -3.23 -13.01
C VAL A 235 -11.79 -2.24 -13.95
N SER A 236 -11.15 -2.72 -15.01
CA SER A 236 -10.53 -1.88 -16.03
C SER A 236 -11.55 -0.91 -16.63
N PHE A 237 -12.72 -1.40 -17.06
CA PHE A 237 -13.80 -0.55 -17.56
C PHE A 237 -14.28 0.47 -16.51
N LEU A 238 -14.47 0.05 -15.26
CA LEU A 238 -14.89 0.93 -14.17
C LEU A 238 -13.87 2.05 -13.91
N VAL A 239 -12.57 1.74 -13.88
CA VAL A 239 -11.51 2.73 -13.65
C VAL A 239 -11.37 3.71 -14.83
N GLN A 240 -11.48 3.21 -16.06
CA GLN A 240 -11.42 4.08 -17.25
C GLN A 240 -12.63 5.03 -17.31
N GLU A 241 -13.84 4.51 -17.11
CA GLU A 241 -15.08 5.29 -17.31
C GLU A 241 -15.34 6.26 -16.15
N TYR A 242 -15.07 5.85 -14.91
CA TYR A 242 -15.45 6.62 -13.72
C TYR A 242 -14.27 7.29 -13.03
N TYR A 243 -13.04 6.80 -13.18
CA TYR A 243 -11.88 7.35 -12.47
C TYR A 243 -10.86 8.00 -13.41
N ASN A 244 -11.24 8.22 -14.69
CA ASN A 244 -10.38 8.81 -15.72
C ASN A 244 -9.02 8.13 -15.84
N GLY A 245 -8.94 6.83 -15.55
CA GLY A 245 -7.68 6.09 -15.56
C GLY A 245 -6.68 6.53 -14.48
N TYR A 246 -7.16 6.92 -13.30
CA TYR A 246 -6.29 7.32 -12.17
C TYR A 246 -5.15 6.32 -11.97
N ASP A 247 -3.92 6.85 -11.97
CA ASP A 247 -2.71 6.05 -12.06
C ASP A 247 -2.63 5.02 -10.91
N GLY A 248 -2.32 3.78 -11.28
CA GLY A 248 -2.19 2.66 -10.35
C GLY A 248 -3.51 2.07 -9.78
N LEU A 249 -4.66 2.74 -9.88
CA LEU A 249 -5.91 2.28 -9.27
C LEU A 249 -6.40 0.95 -9.86
N GLU A 250 -6.33 0.79 -11.18
CA GLU A 250 -6.70 -0.45 -11.86
C GLU A 250 -5.85 -1.63 -11.35
N ALA A 251 -4.54 -1.44 -11.25
CA ALA A 251 -3.62 -2.47 -10.76
C ALA A 251 -3.90 -2.81 -9.28
N TYR A 252 -4.23 -1.80 -8.47
CA TYR A 252 -4.54 -1.97 -7.05
C TYR A 252 -5.82 -2.79 -6.83
N LEU A 253 -6.93 -2.39 -7.47
CA LEU A 253 -8.20 -3.12 -7.37
C LEU A 253 -8.12 -4.52 -8.02
N SER A 254 -7.40 -4.64 -9.14
CA SER A 254 -7.17 -5.93 -9.81
C SER A 254 -6.39 -6.92 -8.95
N GLY A 255 -5.54 -6.44 -8.04
CA GLY A 255 -4.84 -7.26 -7.05
C GLY A 255 -5.80 -7.96 -6.09
N ALA A 256 -6.92 -7.31 -5.73
CA ALA A 256 -7.90 -7.83 -4.79
C ALA A 256 -8.99 -8.72 -5.43
N VAL A 257 -9.04 -8.81 -6.77
CA VAL A 257 -10.08 -9.57 -7.49
C VAL A 257 -10.10 -11.04 -7.09
N ARG A 258 -8.93 -11.68 -6.98
CA ARG A 258 -8.85 -13.10 -6.64
C ARG A 258 -9.41 -13.38 -5.24
N ASP A 259 -8.99 -12.59 -4.25
CA ASP A 259 -9.44 -12.75 -2.86
C ASP A 259 -10.94 -12.43 -2.74
N THR A 260 -11.42 -11.45 -3.49
CA THR A 260 -12.84 -11.13 -3.60
C THR A 260 -13.63 -12.32 -4.16
N ILE A 261 -13.17 -12.97 -5.24
CA ILE A 261 -13.82 -14.17 -5.80
C ILE A 261 -13.92 -15.28 -4.76
N VAL A 262 -12.81 -15.55 -4.04
CA VAL A 262 -12.78 -16.59 -3.00
C VAL A 262 -13.78 -16.28 -1.89
N ARG A 263 -13.84 -15.02 -1.43
CA ARG A 263 -14.82 -14.57 -0.43
C ARG A 263 -16.26 -14.73 -0.91
N LEU A 264 -16.55 -14.35 -2.17
CA LEU A 264 -17.89 -14.48 -2.75
C LEU A 264 -18.31 -15.94 -2.92
N LYS A 265 -17.41 -16.84 -3.36
CA LYS A 265 -17.69 -18.28 -3.42
C LYS A 265 -17.99 -18.85 -2.04
N ASN A 266 -17.15 -18.55 -1.06
CA ASN A 266 -17.39 -18.97 0.33
C ASN A 266 -18.72 -18.44 0.87
N ALA A 267 -19.09 -17.20 0.54
CA ALA A 267 -20.36 -16.61 0.93
C ALA A 267 -21.57 -17.28 0.27
N SER A 268 -21.44 -17.65 -1.02
CA SER A 268 -22.43 -18.42 -1.78
C SER A 268 -22.63 -19.80 -1.16
N ASP A 269 -21.54 -20.53 -0.88
CA ASP A 269 -21.59 -21.89 -0.31
C ASP A 269 -22.26 -21.93 1.07
N HIS A 270 -22.20 -20.83 1.83
CA HIS A 270 -22.79 -20.70 3.16
C HIS A 270 -24.12 -19.92 3.18
N ASN A 271 -24.71 -19.59 2.02
CA ASN A 271 -25.95 -18.80 1.90
C ASN A 271 -25.92 -17.44 2.63
N ILE A 272 -24.75 -16.79 2.68
CA ILE A 272 -24.56 -15.47 3.31
C ILE A 272 -24.25 -14.37 2.29
N LEU A 273 -24.43 -14.65 0.99
CA LEU A 273 -24.22 -13.68 -0.10
C LEU A 273 -25.09 -12.41 0.09
N MET A 274 -26.25 -12.54 0.73
CA MET A 274 -27.13 -11.42 1.11
C MET A 274 -26.50 -10.37 2.04
N LYS A 275 -25.34 -10.65 2.64
CA LYS A 275 -24.57 -9.64 3.40
C LYS A 275 -23.82 -8.66 2.48
N PHE A 276 -23.57 -9.05 1.23
CA PHE A 276 -22.90 -8.25 0.20
C PHE A 276 -23.90 -7.59 -0.77
N LEU A 277 -25.17 -8.04 -0.78
CA LEU A 277 -26.30 -7.51 -1.54
C LEU A 277 -27.13 -6.57 -0.67
#